data_AF-A0AAD0XG77-F1
#
_entry.id   AF-A0AAD0XG77-F1
#
_cell.length_a   1.000
_cell.length_b   1.000
_cell.length_c   1.000
_cell.angle_alpha   90.00
_cell.angle_beta   90.00
_cell.angle_gamma   90.00
#
_symmetry.space_group_name_H-M   'P 1'
#
loop_
_entity.id
_entity.type
_entity.pdbx_description
1 polymer ?
#
loop_
_entity_poly.entity_id
_entity_poly.type
_entity_poly.pdbx_seq_one_letter_code
_entity_poly.pdbx_strand_id
1 'polypeptide(L)'
;MTSIILLGVSCAIGGYLIGVFIGVKRAIKAEERADRYLLAILDLDRWCGHPSPAARIIAKHLMVVGEGDPLNAGTPCGEEPCTVMGLREQLTRLQRLQPRALPRAVGVIKNDPVLHGWHMQPLVPWETIGANALLYNSPPAEKANGLDAAARDVLAERRRQQDVEGWTLEHDDEHVSGEISALAAFYAMPPAARDWDASSTGYGETLGEAMLPPDWRAKPGDRREELKKAGALILAEIERLDRIAAHQEGEDA
;
A
#
# COMPACT_ATOMS: atom_id res chain seq x y z
N MET A 1 29.26 -32.11 37.09
CA MET A 1 28.79 -32.77 35.85
C MET A 1 27.51 -32.13 35.32
N THR A 2 26.49 -31.94 36.17
CA THR A 2 25.23 -31.24 35.85
C THR A 2 25.39 -29.78 35.38
N SER A 3 26.27 -28.99 36.00
CA SER A 3 26.46 -27.57 35.62
C SER A 3 27.07 -27.38 34.22
N ILE A 4 27.92 -28.31 33.78
CA ILE A 4 28.52 -28.28 32.43
C ILE A 4 27.47 -28.62 31.37
N ILE A 5 26.58 -29.56 31.67
CA ILE A 5 25.48 -29.95 30.78
C ILE A 5 24.47 -28.80 30.63
N LEU A 6 24.12 -28.13 31.74
CA LEU A 6 23.23 -26.96 31.73
C LEU A 6 23.79 -25.79 30.92
N LEU A 7 25.11 -25.54 31.01
CA LEU A 7 25.77 -24.51 30.21
C LEU A 7 25.74 -24.85 28.72
N GLY A 8 26.02 -26.12 28.36
CA GLY A 8 25.96 -26.59 26.97
C GLY A 8 24.56 -26.46 26.35
N VAL A 9 23.52 -26.84 27.10
CA VAL A 9 22.12 -26.70 26.66
C VAL A 9 21.74 -25.22 26.49
N SER A 10 22.15 -24.36 27.42
CA SER A 10 21.87 -22.92 27.34
C SER A 10 22.54 -22.27 26.13
N CYS A 11 23.79 -22.63 25.83
CA CYS A 11 24.49 -22.15 24.62
C CYS A 11 23.82 -22.64 23.32
N ALA A 12 23.35 -23.89 23.28
CA ALA A 12 22.64 -24.43 22.12
C ALA A 12 21.30 -23.72 21.86
N ILE A 13 20.52 -23.46 22.93
CA ILE A 13 19.27 -22.71 22.83
C ILE A 13 19.56 -21.26 22.39
N GLY A 14 20.58 -20.62 22.96
CA GLY A 14 21.00 -19.28 22.54
C GLY A 14 21.36 -19.21 21.05
N GLY A 15 22.15 -20.16 20.56
CA GLY A 15 22.49 -20.24 19.13
C GLY A 15 21.28 -20.45 18.23
N TYR A 16 20.33 -21.30 18.64
CA TYR A 16 19.08 -21.52 17.90
C TYR A 16 18.22 -20.25 17.83
N LEU A 17 18.01 -19.56 18.96
CA LEU A 17 17.21 -18.33 19.00
C LEU A 17 17.85 -17.20 18.19
N ILE A 18 19.18 -17.05 18.25
CA ILE A 18 19.92 -16.09 17.41
C ILE A 18 19.72 -16.42 15.92
N GLY A 19 19.80 -17.69 15.54
CA GLY A 19 19.55 -18.14 14.16
C GLY A 19 18.13 -17.81 13.67
N VAL A 20 17.10 -18.08 14.48
CA VAL A 20 15.70 -17.74 14.17
C VAL A 20 15.52 -16.23 14.02
N PHE A 21 16.06 -15.43 14.94
CA PHE A 21 15.96 -13.96 14.88
C PHE A 21 16.63 -13.38 13.64
N ILE A 22 17.83 -13.86 13.29
CA ILE A 22 18.53 -13.47 12.06
C ILE A 22 17.73 -13.87 10.81
N GLY A 23 17.13 -15.06 10.81
CA GLY A 23 16.27 -15.54 9.73
C GLY A 23 15.06 -14.63 9.50
N VAL A 24 14.33 -14.27 10.56
CA VAL A 24 13.18 -13.36 10.50
C VAL A 24 13.58 -11.98 9.99
N LYS A 25 14.67 -11.39 10.50
CA LYS A 25 15.13 -10.08 10.01
C LYS A 25 15.56 -10.09 8.54
N ARG A 26 16.11 -11.20 8.04
CA ARG A 26 16.44 -11.34 6.61
C ARG A 26 15.18 -11.47 5.76
N ALA A 27 14.16 -12.21 6.23
CA ALA A 27 12.89 -12.35 5.52
C ALA A 27 12.16 -11.00 5.36
N ILE A 28 12.06 -10.20 6.44
CA ILE A 28 11.43 -8.87 6.40
C ILE A 28 12.13 -7.96 5.37
N LYS A 29 13.47 -7.93 5.35
CA LYS A 29 14.22 -7.13 4.38
C LYS A 29 14.05 -7.61 2.93
N ALA A 30 13.79 -8.89 2.71
CA ALA A 30 13.52 -9.44 1.38
C ALA A 30 12.10 -9.07 0.90
N GLU A 31 11.12 -9.07 1.81
CA GLU A 31 9.75 -8.64 1.57
C GLU A 31 9.70 -7.15 1.16
N GLU A 32 10.37 -6.27 1.91
CA GLU A 32 10.53 -4.83 1.57
C GLU A 32 11.21 -4.56 0.21
N ARG A 33 11.98 -5.52 -0.31
CA ARG A 33 12.61 -5.42 -1.64
C ARG A 33 11.68 -5.91 -2.73
N ALA A 34 10.99 -7.03 -2.50
CA ALA A 34 9.96 -7.54 -3.41
C ALA A 34 8.86 -6.50 -3.66
N ASP A 35 8.43 -5.79 -2.61
CA ASP A 35 7.45 -4.70 -2.71
C ASP A 35 7.93 -3.56 -3.60
N ARG A 36 9.23 -3.22 -3.55
CA ARG A 36 9.80 -2.19 -4.43
C ARG A 36 9.78 -2.57 -5.90
N TYR A 37 9.98 -3.84 -6.23
CA TYR A 37 9.85 -4.33 -7.61
C TYR A 37 8.40 -4.31 -8.08
N LEU A 38 7.45 -4.69 -7.22
CA LEU A 38 6.02 -4.62 -7.52
C LEU A 38 5.54 -3.19 -7.77
N LEU A 39 5.97 -2.24 -6.93
CA LEU A 39 5.67 -0.81 -7.14
C LEU A 39 6.23 -0.29 -8.47
N ALA A 40 7.46 -0.68 -8.83
CA ALA A 40 8.06 -0.29 -10.12
C ALA A 40 7.29 -0.85 -11.33
N ILE A 41 6.72 -2.07 -11.22
CA ILE A 41 5.85 -2.65 -12.26
C ILE A 41 4.56 -1.84 -12.37
N LEU A 42 3.92 -1.51 -11.24
CA LEU A 42 2.68 -0.75 -11.22
C LEU A 42 2.86 0.64 -11.85
N ASP A 43 3.98 1.30 -11.58
CA ASP A 43 4.33 2.57 -12.21
C ASP A 43 4.54 2.43 -13.73
N LEU A 44 5.15 1.32 -14.18
CA LEU A 44 5.37 1.06 -15.61
C LEU A 44 4.07 0.69 -16.34
N ASP A 45 3.17 -0.06 -15.71
CA ASP A 45 1.84 -0.36 -16.23
C ASP A 45 0.98 0.92 -16.29
N ARG A 46 1.11 1.79 -15.27
CA ARG A 46 0.51 3.13 -15.26
C ARG A 46 1.07 4.00 -16.39
N TRP A 47 2.38 3.92 -16.66
CA TRP A 47 3.03 4.60 -17.79
C TRP A 47 2.53 4.10 -19.15
N CYS A 48 2.43 2.78 -19.34
CA CYS A 48 1.91 2.19 -20.58
C CYS A 48 0.43 2.51 -20.80
N GLY A 49 -0.32 2.85 -19.74
CA GLY A 49 -1.77 2.97 -19.77
C GLY A 49 -2.49 1.63 -19.94
N HIS A 50 -1.74 0.52 -19.88
CA HIS A 50 -2.24 -0.85 -19.94
C HIS A 50 -1.28 -1.78 -19.19
N PRO A 51 -1.75 -2.95 -18.70
CA PRO A 51 -0.86 -3.95 -18.15
C PRO A 51 0.18 -4.36 -19.20
N SER A 52 1.47 -4.34 -18.84
CA SER A 52 2.58 -4.71 -19.72
C SER A 52 3.13 -6.07 -19.30
N PRO A 53 2.76 -7.16 -20.01
CA PRO A 53 3.35 -8.48 -19.75
C PRO A 53 4.88 -8.46 -19.83
N ALA A 54 5.45 -7.62 -20.71
CA ALA A 54 6.90 -7.46 -20.82
C ALA A 54 7.52 -6.86 -19.54
N ALA A 55 6.88 -5.84 -18.95
CA ALA A 55 7.32 -5.21 -17.70
C ALA A 55 7.38 -6.22 -16.54
N ARG A 56 6.32 -7.03 -16.40
CA ARG A 56 6.21 -8.02 -15.33
C ARG A 56 7.28 -9.11 -15.42
N ILE A 57 7.52 -9.65 -16.61
CA ILE A 57 8.57 -10.66 -16.81
C ILE A 57 9.95 -10.08 -16.52
N ILE A 58 10.24 -8.84 -16.96
CA ILE A 58 11.52 -8.18 -16.71
C ILE A 58 11.72 -7.91 -15.20
N ALA A 59 10.72 -7.36 -14.52
CA ALA A 59 10.82 -7.05 -13.10
C ALA A 59 10.97 -8.30 -12.24
N LYS A 60 10.26 -9.39 -12.58
CA LYS A 60 10.39 -10.67 -11.88
C LYS A 60 11.76 -11.32 -12.12
N HIS A 61 12.34 -11.16 -13.31
CA HIS A 61 13.73 -11.53 -13.57
C HIS A 61 14.70 -10.70 -12.72
N LEU A 62 14.54 -9.37 -12.67
CA LEU A 62 15.41 -8.48 -11.88
C LEU A 62 15.33 -8.76 -10.38
N MET A 63 14.13 -9.04 -9.86
CA MET A 63 13.92 -9.44 -8.47
C MET A 63 14.69 -10.73 -8.15
N VAL A 64 14.51 -11.78 -8.95
CA VAL A 64 15.17 -13.07 -8.72
C VAL A 64 16.69 -12.97 -8.87
N VAL A 65 17.19 -12.18 -9.83
CA VAL A 65 18.63 -11.90 -9.97
C VAL A 65 19.17 -11.11 -8.78
N GLY A 66 18.42 -10.11 -8.30
CA GLY A 66 18.80 -9.25 -7.18
C GLY A 66 18.81 -9.97 -5.83
N GLU A 67 17.90 -10.92 -5.63
CA GLU A 67 17.82 -11.74 -4.42
C GLU A 67 18.69 -13.01 -4.49
N GLY A 68 19.26 -13.34 -5.66
CA GLY A 68 20.15 -14.49 -5.85
C GLY A 68 19.41 -15.83 -5.94
N ASP A 69 18.13 -15.80 -6.27
CA ASP A 69 17.26 -16.96 -6.37
C ASP A 69 17.49 -17.75 -7.68
N PRO A 70 17.18 -19.06 -7.71
CA PRO A 70 17.41 -19.90 -8.88
C PRO A 70 16.53 -19.52 -10.08
N LEU A 71 17.12 -19.52 -11.27
CA LEU A 71 16.45 -19.18 -12.54
C LEU A 71 16.10 -20.43 -13.36
N ASN A 72 14.95 -20.41 -14.03
CA ASN A 72 14.62 -21.42 -15.03
C ASN A 72 15.57 -21.32 -16.23
N ALA A 73 16.35 -22.39 -16.47
CA ALA A 73 17.27 -22.53 -17.60
C ALA A 73 16.66 -23.29 -18.80
N GLY A 74 15.44 -23.81 -18.65
CA GLY A 74 14.70 -24.56 -19.66
C GLY A 74 13.85 -23.67 -20.57
N THR A 75 12.62 -24.09 -20.87
CA THR A 75 11.66 -23.29 -21.64
C THR A 75 10.69 -22.61 -20.68
N PRO A 76 10.91 -21.34 -20.32
CA PRO A 76 10.06 -20.64 -19.36
C PRO A 76 8.71 -20.26 -19.97
N CYS A 77 7.67 -20.33 -19.16
CA CYS A 77 6.29 -20.04 -19.54
C CYS A 77 5.71 -18.88 -18.71
N GLY A 78 4.78 -18.11 -19.29
CA GLY A 78 4.12 -17.00 -18.58
C GLY A 78 5.11 -15.98 -18.01
N GLU A 79 5.01 -15.72 -16.71
CA GLU A 79 5.88 -14.82 -15.94
C GLU A 79 6.89 -15.58 -15.07
N GLU A 80 7.37 -16.74 -15.54
CA GLU A 80 8.41 -17.48 -14.82
C GLU A 80 9.76 -16.76 -14.87
N PRO A 81 10.46 -16.61 -13.72
CA PRO A 81 11.82 -16.10 -13.69
C PRO A 81 12.76 -17.08 -14.40
N CYS A 82 13.55 -16.57 -15.33
CA CYS A 82 14.38 -17.39 -16.19
C CYS A 82 15.69 -16.70 -16.56
N THR A 83 16.61 -17.44 -17.17
CA THR A 83 17.88 -16.87 -17.67
C THR A 83 17.63 -15.74 -18.68
N VAL A 84 18.65 -14.90 -18.93
CA VAL A 84 18.56 -13.81 -19.93
C VAL A 84 18.13 -14.33 -21.31
N MET A 85 18.57 -15.53 -21.69
CA MET A 85 18.16 -16.17 -22.95
C MET A 85 16.68 -16.59 -22.94
N GLY A 86 16.19 -17.13 -21.81
CA GLY A 86 14.78 -17.43 -21.61
C GLY A 86 13.89 -16.18 -21.65
N LEU A 87 14.36 -15.09 -21.02
CA LEU A 87 13.68 -13.80 -20.99
C LEU A 87 13.52 -13.23 -22.40
N ARG A 88 14.61 -13.27 -23.19
CA ARG A 88 14.59 -12.85 -24.60
C ARG A 88 13.56 -13.62 -25.41
N GLU A 89 13.48 -14.93 -25.20
CA GLU A 89 12.51 -15.79 -25.89
C GLU A 89 11.07 -15.49 -25.44
N GLN A 90 10.81 -15.30 -24.14
CA GLN A 90 9.50 -14.90 -23.64
C GLN A 90 9.04 -13.54 -24.21
N LEU A 91 9.92 -12.54 -24.23
CA LEU A 91 9.63 -11.23 -24.81
C LEU A 91 9.37 -11.32 -26.32
N THR A 92 10.12 -12.17 -27.03
CA THR A 92 9.91 -12.42 -28.46
C THR A 92 8.55 -13.08 -28.72
N ARG A 93 8.13 -14.02 -27.88
CA ARG A 93 6.80 -14.65 -27.96
C ARG A 93 5.68 -13.63 -27.73
N LEU A 94 5.83 -12.77 -26.72
CA LEU A 94 4.88 -11.69 -26.46
C LEU A 94 4.72 -10.74 -27.65
N GLN A 95 5.84 -10.34 -28.28
CA GLN A 95 5.82 -9.49 -29.47
C GLN A 95 5.14 -10.15 -30.68
N ARG A 96 5.23 -11.48 -30.81
CA ARG A 96 4.55 -12.22 -31.89
C ARG A 96 3.04 -12.34 -31.66
N LEU A 97 2.60 -12.32 -30.40
CA LEU A 97 1.19 -12.46 -30.02
C LEU A 97 0.42 -11.13 -30.04
N GLN A 98 1.11 -9.99 -30.03
CA GLN A 98 0.48 -8.66 -30.08
C GLN A 98 0.53 -8.09 -31.51
N PRO A 99 -0.61 -7.79 -32.16
CA PRO A 99 -0.61 -7.03 -33.41
C PRO A 99 -0.08 -5.62 -33.13
N ARG A 100 0.76 -5.13 -34.04
CA ARG A 100 1.59 -3.92 -33.97
C ARG A 100 0.79 -2.62 -33.75
N ALA A 101 0.24 -2.42 -32.57
CA ALA A 101 -0.17 -1.11 -32.07
C ALA A 101 0.96 -0.61 -31.17
N LEU A 102 1.78 0.32 -31.68
CA LEU A 102 2.74 1.00 -30.83
C LEU A 102 1.96 1.74 -29.73
N PRO A 103 2.26 1.54 -28.44
CA PRO A 103 1.62 2.33 -27.39
C PRO A 103 1.94 3.81 -27.65
N ARG A 104 0.91 4.64 -27.65
CA ARG A 104 1.05 6.08 -27.85
C ARG A 104 1.75 6.62 -26.60
N ALA A 105 2.99 7.08 -26.73
CA ALA A 105 3.78 7.58 -25.61
C ALA A 105 3.01 8.69 -24.87
N VAL A 106 2.85 8.55 -23.55
CA VAL A 106 2.06 9.44 -22.67
C VAL A 106 2.95 10.39 -21.85
N GLY A 107 4.28 10.28 -21.96
CA GLY A 107 5.26 11.06 -21.20
C GLY A 107 6.68 10.93 -21.75
N VAL A 108 7.60 11.81 -21.30
CA VAL A 108 9.02 11.81 -21.65
C VAL A 108 9.86 11.64 -20.39
N ILE A 109 10.87 10.76 -20.43
CA ILE A 109 11.83 10.58 -19.34
C ILE A 109 12.85 11.70 -19.40
N LYS A 110 12.99 12.47 -18.32
CA LYS A 110 14.01 13.51 -18.17
C LYS A 110 14.99 13.15 -17.06
N ASN A 111 16.25 13.47 -17.29
CA ASN A 111 17.26 13.40 -16.24
C ASN A 111 17.10 14.63 -15.33
N ASP A 112 16.73 14.44 -14.07
CA ASP A 112 16.68 15.55 -13.10
C ASP A 112 17.97 15.60 -12.28
N PRO A 113 18.73 16.70 -12.34
CA PRO A 113 19.88 16.87 -11.47
C PRO A 113 19.49 17.08 -10.00
N VAL A 114 18.25 17.48 -9.68
CA VAL A 114 17.81 17.75 -8.30
C VAL A 114 17.42 16.48 -7.56
N LEU A 115 16.63 15.60 -8.20
CA LEU A 115 16.16 14.34 -7.61
C LEU A 115 17.21 13.20 -7.69
N HIS A 116 18.40 13.47 -8.23
CA HIS A 116 19.45 12.46 -8.45
C HIS A 116 18.90 11.21 -9.16
N GLY A 117 18.14 11.42 -10.25
CA GLY A 117 17.47 10.33 -10.95
C GLY A 117 16.70 10.74 -12.20
N TRP A 118 16.28 9.72 -12.95
CA TRP A 118 15.39 9.88 -14.10
C TRP A 118 13.95 10.03 -13.60
N HIS A 119 13.29 11.15 -13.92
CA HIS A 119 11.88 11.38 -13.57
C HIS A 119 11.03 11.51 -14.84
N MET A 120 9.77 11.09 -14.76
CA MET A 120 8.83 11.12 -15.88
C MET A 120 8.05 12.43 -15.85
N GLN A 121 8.09 13.16 -16.97
CA GLN A 121 7.18 14.30 -17.18
C GLN A 121 6.06 13.86 -18.14
N PRO A 122 4.80 13.84 -17.68
CA PRO A 122 3.68 13.43 -18.52
C PRO A 122 3.38 14.50 -19.58
N LEU A 123 2.97 14.09 -20.78
CA LEU A 123 2.68 14.99 -21.91
C LEU A 123 1.35 15.74 -21.74
N VAL A 124 0.48 15.22 -20.89
CA VAL A 124 -0.79 15.83 -20.46
C VAL A 124 -0.96 15.63 -18.94
N PRO A 125 -1.73 16.46 -18.24
CA PRO A 125 -1.93 16.33 -16.79
C PRO A 125 -2.40 14.92 -16.38
N TRP A 126 -1.96 14.44 -15.22
CA TRP A 126 -2.20 13.06 -14.78
C TRP A 126 -3.70 12.77 -14.57
N GLU A 127 -4.49 13.80 -14.27
CA GLU A 127 -5.95 13.76 -14.17
C GLU A 127 -6.61 13.48 -15.53
N THR A 128 -5.97 13.89 -16.63
CA THR A 128 -6.48 13.73 -18.00
C THR A 128 -6.09 12.39 -18.61
N ILE A 129 -4.99 11.78 -18.16
CA ILE A 129 -4.61 10.38 -18.44
C ILE A 129 -5.47 9.41 -17.60
N GLY A 130 -6.10 9.93 -16.54
CA GLY A 130 -6.79 9.18 -15.50
C GLY A 130 -7.72 8.09 -16.00
N ALA A 131 -7.58 6.91 -15.39
CA ALA A 131 -8.55 5.82 -15.20
C ALA A 131 -9.24 5.19 -16.44
N ASN A 132 -9.50 5.93 -17.51
CA ASN A 132 -10.21 5.48 -18.71
C ASN A 132 -9.30 4.74 -19.69
N ALA A 133 -7.98 4.97 -19.68
CA ALA A 133 -7.04 4.15 -20.45
C ALA A 133 -6.94 2.71 -19.89
N LEU A 134 -7.19 2.54 -18.58
CA LEU A 134 -7.20 1.24 -17.90
C LEU A 134 -8.50 0.43 -18.10
N LEU A 135 -9.48 0.96 -18.84
CA LEU A 135 -10.77 0.30 -19.07
C LEU A 135 -10.88 -0.45 -20.40
N TYR A 136 -9.89 -0.39 -21.29
CA TYR A 136 -9.89 -1.21 -22.50
C TYR A 136 -8.78 -2.25 -22.47
N ASN A 137 -9.21 -3.52 -22.37
CA ASN A 137 -8.49 -4.76 -22.66
C ASN A 137 -7.86 -5.55 -21.51
N SER A 138 -8.60 -5.74 -20.40
CA SER A 138 -8.41 -6.94 -19.58
C SER A 138 -9.36 -8.06 -20.05
N PRO A 139 -8.88 -9.30 -20.25
CA PRO A 139 -9.73 -10.47 -20.50
C PRO A 139 -10.71 -10.66 -19.32
N PRO A 140 -11.82 -11.43 -19.49
CA PRO A 140 -12.90 -11.45 -18.51
C PRO A 140 -12.33 -11.80 -17.14
N ALA A 141 -12.51 -10.87 -16.21
CA ALA A 141 -11.94 -10.92 -14.88
C ALA A 141 -12.31 -12.23 -14.18
N GLU A 142 -11.31 -13.09 -13.97
CA GLU A 142 -11.34 -13.96 -12.80
C GLU A 142 -11.28 -13.04 -11.58
N LYS A 143 -12.44 -12.92 -10.93
CA LYS A 143 -12.72 -12.29 -9.63
C LYS A 143 -11.53 -11.58 -9.00
N ALA A 144 -11.45 -10.25 -9.20
CA ALA A 144 -10.68 -9.36 -8.35
C ALA A 144 -11.02 -9.67 -6.89
N ASN A 145 -10.02 -10.03 -6.10
CA ASN A 145 -10.20 -10.39 -4.71
C ASN A 145 -10.82 -9.19 -3.98
N GLY A 146 -11.94 -9.37 -3.28
CA GLY A 146 -12.69 -8.26 -2.68
C GLY A 146 -11.89 -7.44 -1.64
N LEU A 147 -10.81 -8.04 -1.11
CA LEU A 147 -9.85 -7.40 -0.21
C LEU A 147 -9.15 -6.20 -0.87
N ASP A 148 -8.72 -6.35 -2.14
CA ASP A 148 -7.99 -5.28 -2.86
C ASP A 148 -8.90 -4.10 -3.20
N ALA A 149 -10.20 -4.34 -3.39
CA ALA A 149 -11.18 -3.29 -3.66
C ALA A 149 -11.49 -2.47 -2.41
N ALA A 150 -11.71 -3.14 -1.27
CA ALA A 150 -12.02 -2.46 -0.02
C ALA A 150 -10.83 -1.60 0.49
N ALA A 151 -9.60 -2.12 0.41
CA ALA A 151 -8.42 -1.36 0.80
C ALA A 151 -8.22 -0.12 -0.08
N ARG A 152 -8.35 -0.26 -1.41
CA ARG A 152 -8.27 0.88 -2.34
C ARG A 152 -9.30 1.95 -2.07
N ASP A 153 -10.53 1.54 -1.75
CA ASP A 153 -11.63 2.46 -1.45
C ASP A 153 -11.37 3.29 -0.17
N VAL A 154 -10.75 2.70 0.86
CA VAL A 154 -10.35 3.40 2.09
C VAL A 154 -9.24 4.42 1.80
N LEU A 155 -8.22 4.02 1.03
CA LEU A 155 -7.12 4.91 0.65
C LEU A 155 -7.61 6.09 -0.22
N ALA A 156 -8.54 5.83 -1.14
CA ALA A 156 -9.17 6.87 -1.95
C ALA A 156 -9.97 7.87 -1.09
N GLU A 157 -10.67 7.39 -0.06
CA GLU A 157 -11.40 8.26 0.87
C GLU A 157 -10.45 9.10 1.72
N ARG A 158 -9.33 8.55 2.22
CA ARG A 158 -8.31 9.32 2.93
C ARG A 158 -7.77 10.45 2.05
N ARG A 159 -7.52 10.17 0.78
CA ARG A 159 -7.08 11.20 -0.17
C ARG A 159 -8.16 12.27 -0.40
N ARG A 160 -9.42 11.88 -0.54
CA ARG A 160 -10.54 12.82 -0.66
C ARG A 160 -10.65 13.74 0.57
N GLN A 161 -10.48 13.21 1.78
CA GLN A 161 -10.51 14.02 3.01
C GLN A 161 -9.43 15.10 3.00
N GLN A 162 -8.21 14.77 2.58
CA GLN A 162 -7.12 15.75 2.42
C GLN A 162 -7.43 16.78 1.32
N ASP A 163 -7.82 16.31 0.13
CA ASP A 163 -7.94 17.17 -1.06
C ASP A 163 -9.22 18.05 -1.04
N VAL A 164 -10.33 17.53 -0.50
CA VAL A 164 -11.65 18.17 -0.57
C VAL A 164 -12.05 18.82 0.74
N GLU A 165 -11.83 18.15 1.88
CA GLU A 165 -12.19 18.70 3.20
C GLU A 165 -11.05 19.54 3.80
N GLY A 166 -9.84 19.46 3.22
CA GLY A 166 -8.66 20.19 3.69
C GLY A 166 -8.06 19.60 4.97
N TRP A 167 -8.37 18.35 5.31
CA TRP A 167 -7.83 17.65 6.48
C TRP A 167 -6.41 17.18 6.18
N THR A 168 -5.47 18.12 6.15
CA THR A 168 -4.04 17.86 5.93
C THR A 168 -3.41 17.14 7.12
N LEU A 169 -2.16 16.69 6.95
CA LEU A 169 -1.41 16.06 8.05
C LEU A 169 -1.26 17.02 9.23
N GLU A 170 -1.01 18.30 8.94
CA GLU A 170 -0.87 19.36 9.93
C GLU A 170 -2.20 19.63 10.64
N HIS A 171 -3.32 19.62 9.91
CA HIS A 171 -4.65 19.67 10.53
C HIS A 171 -4.87 18.49 11.49
N ASP A 172 -4.48 17.28 11.07
CA ASP A 172 -4.64 16.10 11.91
C ASP A 172 -3.79 16.20 13.19
N ASP A 173 -2.59 16.77 13.10
CA ASP A 173 -1.69 17.01 14.24
C ASP A 173 -2.27 17.97 15.29
N GLU A 174 -3.23 18.83 14.93
CA GLU A 174 -3.92 19.73 15.86
C GLU A 174 -4.95 19.01 16.77
N HIS A 175 -5.35 17.78 16.43
CA HIS A 175 -6.38 17.00 17.16
C HIS A 175 -5.73 15.94 18.05
N VAL A 176 -5.51 16.30 19.32
CA VAL A 176 -4.70 15.50 20.27
C VAL A 176 -5.51 14.78 21.35
N SER A 177 -6.82 15.00 21.43
CA SER A 177 -7.70 14.43 22.48
C SER A 177 -8.48 13.20 22.00
N GLY A 178 -8.10 12.62 20.86
CA GLY A 178 -8.74 11.44 20.28
C GLY A 178 -9.98 11.78 19.44
N GLU A 179 -10.15 13.04 19.03
CA GLU A 179 -11.29 13.53 18.25
C GLU A 179 -11.44 12.78 16.91
N ILE A 180 -10.32 12.54 16.21
CA ILE A 180 -10.27 11.79 14.94
C ILE A 180 -10.77 10.36 15.14
N SER A 181 -10.29 9.68 16.18
CA SER A 181 -10.74 8.33 16.56
C SER A 181 -12.23 8.29 16.92
N ALA A 182 -12.72 9.31 17.61
CA ALA A 182 -14.12 9.39 18.00
C ALA A 182 -15.05 9.51 16.77
N LEU A 183 -14.68 10.34 15.78
CA LEU A 183 -15.39 10.43 14.51
C LEU A 183 -15.29 9.13 13.70
N ALA A 184 -14.13 8.45 13.72
CA ALA A 184 -13.98 7.15 13.09
C ALA A 184 -14.95 6.12 13.71
N ALA A 185 -15.04 6.09 15.04
CA ALA A 185 -15.94 5.21 15.76
C ALA A 185 -17.42 5.52 15.47
N PHE A 186 -17.80 6.79 15.34
CA PHE A 186 -19.14 7.21 14.90
C PHE A 186 -19.52 6.61 13.52
N TYR A 187 -18.59 6.61 12.57
CA TYR A 187 -18.84 6.01 11.27
C TYR A 187 -18.77 4.48 11.31
N ALA A 188 -17.93 3.89 12.16
CA ALA A 188 -17.79 2.45 12.32
C ALA A 188 -18.99 1.79 13.01
N MET A 189 -19.66 2.47 13.95
CA MET A 189 -20.79 1.88 14.66
C MET A 189 -22.01 1.65 13.76
N PRO A 190 -22.87 0.66 14.06
CA PRO A 190 -24.15 0.50 13.36
C PRO A 190 -25.03 1.76 13.51
N PRO A 191 -25.79 2.17 12.48
CA PRO A 191 -26.64 3.37 12.56
C PRO A 191 -27.60 3.36 13.76
N ALA A 192 -28.20 2.20 14.07
CA ALA A 192 -29.13 2.07 15.20
C ALA A 192 -28.47 2.26 16.58
N ALA A 193 -27.15 2.13 16.69
CA ALA A 193 -26.43 2.38 17.94
C ALA A 193 -26.28 3.88 18.23
N ARG A 194 -26.36 4.74 17.19
CA ARG A 194 -26.24 6.20 17.34
C ARG A 194 -27.36 6.78 18.20
N ASP A 195 -28.55 6.19 18.14
CA ASP A 195 -29.75 6.63 18.86
C ASP A 195 -29.88 6.04 20.27
N TRP A 196 -28.88 5.27 20.74
CA TRP A 196 -28.89 4.75 22.11
C TRP A 196 -28.82 5.90 23.11
N ASP A 197 -29.59 5.80 24.19
CA ASP A 197 -29.61 6.82 25.25
C ASP A 197 -28.22 7.02 25.85
N ALA A 198 -27.76 8.27 25.84
CA ALA A 198 -26.50 8.70 26.46
C ALA A 198 -26.71 9.91 27.38
N SER A 199 -27.95 10.27 27.69
CA SER A 199 -28.30 11.44 28.54
C SER A 199 -27.59 11.41 29.90
N SER A 200 -27.37 10.21 30.46
CA SER A 200 -26.63 9.99 31.71
C SER A 200 -25.14 10.38 31.66
N THR A 201 -24.55 10.50 30.47
CA THR A 201 -23.13 10.87 30.29
C THR A 201 -22.89 12.38 30.42
N GLY A 202 -23.93 13.20 30.22
CA GLY A 202 -23.83 14.66 30.17
C GLY A 202 -23.20 15.21 28.87
N TYR A 203 -22.84 14.35 27.92
CA TYR A 203 -22.21 14.76 26.64
C TYR A 203 -23.18 14.80 25.45
N GLY A 204 -24.42 14.36 25.62
CA GLY A 204 -25.48 14.37 24.60
C GLY A 204 -26.67 13.52 25.02
N GLU A 205 -27.80 13.64 24.31
CA GLU A 205 -28.98 12.80 24.57
C GLU A 205 -28.78 11.41 23.98
N THR A 206 -28.05 11.31 22.86
CA THR A 206 -27.78 10.06 22.15
C THR A 206 -26.30 9.72 22.12
N LEU A 207 -25.95 8.44 21.94
CA LEU A 207 -24.56 7.99 21.82
C LEU A 207 -23.85 8.68 20.66
N GLY A 208 -24.55 8.93 19.55
CA GLY A 208 -24.01 9.65 18.40
C GLY A 208 -23.61 11.09 18.72
N GLU A 209 -24.42 11.79 19.54
CA GLU A 209 -24.10 13.14 20.02
C GLU A 209 -22.96 13.13 21.03
N ALA A 210 -23.00 12.21 22.00
CA ALA A 210 -22.02 12.11 23.07
C ALA A 210 -20.60 11.77 22.59
N MET A 211 -20.47 11.16 21.42
CA MET A 211 -19.17 10.74 20.88
C MET A 211 -18.45 11.80 20.06
N LEU A 212 -19.15 12.76 19.48
CA LEU A 212 -18.53 13.75 18.61
C LEU A 212 -18.16 15.01 19.41
N PRO A 213 -17.01 15.65 19.10
CA PRO A 213 -16.75 17.00 19.61
C PRO A 213 -17.91 17.95 19.30
N PRO A 214 -18.23 18.92 20.18
CA PRO A 214 -19.40 19.79 20.03
C PRO A 214 -19.51 20.55 18.70
N ASP A 215 -18.37 20.85 18.08
CA ASP A 215 -18.28 21.59 16.81
C ASP A 215 -18.18 20.69 15.58
N TRP A 216 -18.08 19.37 15.77
CA TRP A 216 -17.97 18.41 14.69
C TRP A 216 -19.36 17.95 14.26
N ARG A 217 -19.53 17.79 12.95
CA ARG A 217 -20.76 17.26 12.36
C ARG A 217 -20.38 16.13 11.42
N ALA A 218 -20.79 14.92 11.75
CA ALA A 218 -20.67 13.82 10.82
C ALA A 218 -21.57 14.07 9.59
N LYS A 219 -21.17 13.51 8.45
CA LYS A 219 -21.94 13.48 7.19
C LYS A 219 -22.30 12.01 6.91
N PRO A 220 -23.33 11.45 7.58
CA PRO A 220 -23.79 10.08 7.35
C PRO A 220 -24.12 9.87 5.88
N GLY A 221 -23.84 8.68 5.38
CA GLY A 221 -24.04 8.31 3.98
C GLY A 221 -24.52 6.88 3.87
N ASP A 222 -24.25 6.23 2.73
CA ASP A 222 -24.50 4.80 2.66
C ASP A 222 -23.56 4.03 3.61
N ARG A 223 -23.96 2.82 4.00
CA ARG A 223 -23.23 2.07 5.01
C ARG A 223 -21.78 1.75 4.60
N ARG A 224 -21.53 1.53 3.31
CA ARG A 224 -20.18 1.25 2.80
C ARG A 224 -19.34 2.53 2.82
N GLU A 225 -19.91 3.67 2.47
CA GLU A 225 -19.28 4.99 2.54
C GLU A 225 -18.89 5.39 3.96
N GLU A 226 -19.76 5.15 4.94
CA GLU A 226 -19.42 5.37 6.33
C GLU A 226 -18.23 4.50 6.76
N LEU A 227 -18.20 3.22 6.41
CA LEU A 227 -17.07 2.35 6.74
C LEU A 227 -15.77 2.76 6.04
N LYS A 228 -15.84 3.27 4.80
CA LYS A 228 -14.67 3.87 4.12
C LYS A 228 -14.15 5.08 4.89
N LYS A 229 -15.05 5.99 5.32
CA LYS A 229 -14.69 7.17 6.13
C LYS A 229 -14.06 6.76 7.46
N ALA A 230 -14.62 5.75 8.13
CA ALA A 230 -14.08 5.22 9.36
C ALA A 230 -12.65 4.70 9.18
N GLY A 231 -12.41 3.86 8.16
CA GLY A 231 -11.09 3.34 7.85
C GLY A 231 -10.08 4.45 7.52
N ALA A 232 -10.51 5.45 6.75
CA ALA A 232 -9.66 6.59 6.40
C ALA A 232 -9.26 7.44 7.61
N LEU A 233 -10.18 7.66 8.56
CA LEU A 233 -9.90 8.38 9.80
C LEU A 233 -9.00 7.59 10.76
N ILE A 234 -9.14 6.25 10.80
CA ILE A 234 -8.21 5.39 11.54
C ILE A 234 -6.79 5.50 10.98
N LEU A 235 -6.64 5.49 9.65
CA LEU A 235 -5.34 5.72 9.02
C LEU A 235 -4.76 7.09 9.40
N ALA A 236 -5.58 8.14 9.36
CA ALA A 236 -5.16 9.49 9.73
C ALA A 236 -4.63 9.55 11.17
N GLU A 237 -5.32 8.92 12.12
CA GLU A 237 -4.89 8.89 13.52
C GLU A 237 -3.60 8.06 13.73
N ILE A 238 -3.47 6.92 13.05
CA ILE A 238 -2.24 6.11 13.11
C ILE A 238 -1.06 6.93 12.55
N GLU A 239 -1.22 7.57 11.39
CA GLU A 239 -0.21 8.43 10.79
C GLU A 239 0.21 9.57 11.73
N ARG A 240 -0.75 10.15 12.47
CA ARG A 240 -0.50 11.20 13.48
C ARG A 240 0.33 10.67 14.65
N LEU A 241 -0.03 9.51 15.19
CA LEU A 241 0.71 8.85 16.28
C LEU A 241 2.12 8.46 15.85
N ASP A 242 2.28 7.93 14.64
CA ASP A 242 3.59 7.55 14.08
C ASP A 242 4.50 8.77 13.92
N ARG A 243 3.95 9.93 13.50
CA ARG A 243 4.71 11.20 13.44
C ARG A 243 5.18 11.64 14.83
N ILE A 244 4.31 11.57 15.84
CA ILE A 244 4.68 11.93 17.22
C ILE A 244 5.80 11.02 17.75
N ALA A 245 5.70 9.72 17.51
CA ALA A 245 6.73 8.75 17.93
C ALA A 245 8.07 9.05 17.26
N ALA A 246 8.08 9.34 15.95
CA ALA A 246 9.29 9.69 15.21
C ALA A 246 9.95 11.00 15.71
N HIS A 247 9.15 11.98 16.14
CA HIS A 247 9.69 13.22 16.74
C HIS A 247 10.36 12.97 18.10
N GLN A 248 9.78 12.12 18.95
CA GLN A 248 10.33 11.80 20.27
C GLN A 248 11.66 11.04 20.18
N GLU A 249 11.77 10.08 19.25
CA GLU A 249 13.03 9.34 19.02
C GLU A 249 14.19 10.23 18.53
N GLY A 250 13.87 11.35 17.85
CA GLY A 250 14.87 12.31 17.38
C GLY A 250 15.34 13.31 18.44
N GLU A 251 14.55 13.55 19.49
CA GLU A 251 14.92 14.41 20.62
C GLU A 251 15.74 13.66 21.69
N ASP A 252 15.56 12.34 21.79
CA ASP A 252 16.26 11.46 22.73
C ASP A 252 17.60 10.89 22.18
N ALA A 253 17.95 11.18 20.92
CA ALA A 253 19.16 10.69 20.22
C ALA A 253 20.29 11.74 20.13
#